data_AF-A0A7V1N862-F1
#
_entry.id   AF-A0A7V1N862-F1
#
_cell.length_a   1.000
_cell.length_b   1.000
_cell.length_c   1.000
_cell.angle_alpha   90.00
_cell.angle_beta   90.00
_cell.angle_gamma   90.00
#
_symmetry.space_group_name_H-M   'P 1'
#
loop_
_entity.id
_entity.type
_entity.pdbx_description
1 polymer ?
#
loop_
_entity_poly.entity_id
_entity_poly.type
_entity_poly.pdbx_seq_one_letter_code
_entity_poly.pdbx_strand_id
1 'polypeptide(L)'
;MNEMDEEQQIPEGMEVPETLDEQAAPVAGKGSNKAVFAVIIVLMLAFQAVSSYFIVKTLFFSKPPAQTTVKKKTKKQPIGEIYQLPGLIVNPTGSRGTKVLLVDLGLETHNSKVMVELQAREPQIRDN
;
A
#
# COMPACT_ATOMS: atom_id res chain seq x y z
N MET A 1 -77.06 -8.66 -25.97
CA MET A 1 -75.98 -8.56 -26.96
C MET A 1 -75.38 -7.17 -26.88
N ASN A 2 -74.20 -7.06 -26.28
CA ASN A 2 -72.97 -6.62 -26.95
C ASN A 2 -71.82 -6.84 -25.97
N GLU A 3 -71.15 -7.96 -26.20
CA GLU A 3 -69.87 -8.35 -25.63
C GLU A 3 -68.74 -7.52 -26.26
N MET A 4 -67.55 -7.70 -25.69
CA MET A 4 -66.21 -7.42 -26.22
C MET A 4 -65.55 -6.15 -25.68
N ASP A 5 -64.96 -6.33 -24.50
CA ASP A 5 -63.53 -6.12 -24.24
C ASP A 5 -62.70 -5.81 -25.50
N GLU A 6 -62.14 -4.60 -25.56
CA GLU A 6 -60.98 -4.33 -26.41
C GLU A 6 -59.83 -3.89 -25.52
N GLU A 7 -58.97 -4.88 -25.28
CA GLU A 7 -57.63 -4.76 -24.76
C GLU A 7 -56.86 -3.68 -25.53
N GLN A 8 -56.11 -2.87 -24.76
CA GLN A 8 -55.13 -1.94 -25.30
C GLN A 8 -54.08 -2.72 -26.10
N GLN A 9 -54.26 -2.73 -27.41
CA GLN A 9 -53.28 -3.21 -28.38
C GLN A 9 -52.02 -2.34 -28.25
N ILE A 10 -51.00 -2.91 -27.64
CA ILE A 10 -49.63 -2.42 -27.68
C ILE A 10 -49.19 -2.54 -29.15
N PRO A 11 -48.78 -1.45 -29.82
CA PRO A 11 -48.26 -1.55 -31.17
C PRO A 11 -46.97 -2.39 -31.18
N GLU A 12 -47.04 -3.57 -31.79
CA GLU A 12 -45.88 -4.32 -32.27
C GLU A 12 -45.06 -3.43 -33.20
N GLY A 13 -43.79 -3.21 -32.88
CA GLY A 13 -42.87 -2.42 -33.71
C GLY A 13 -42.04 -1.37 -32.97
N MET A 14 -41.99 -1.39 -31.63
CA MET A 14 -40.96 -0.65 -30.92
C MET A 14 -39.64 -1.43 -31.03
N GLU A 15 -38.93 -1.17 -32.13
CA GLU A 15 -37.52 -1.50 -32.27
C GLU A 15 -36.76 -0.88 -31.10
N VAL A 16 -36.36 -1.73 -30.16
CA VAL A 16 -35.41 -1.38 -29.12
C VAL A 16 -34.10 -1.08 -29.86
N PRO A 17 -33.53 0.14 -29.78
CA PRO A 17 -32.22 0.34 -30.38
C PRO A 17 -31.23 -0.52 -29.61
N GLU A 18 -30.77 -1.56 -30.28
CA GLU A 18 -29.59 -2.34 -29.91
C GLU A 18 -28.42 -1.38 -29.67
N THR A 19 -27.74 -1.60 -28.54
CA THR A 19 -26.32 -1.33 -28.37
C THR A 19 -25.82 0.01 -28.93
N LEU A 20 -26.02 1.09 -28.18
CA LEU A 20 -24.98 2.10 -28.11
C LEU A 20 -23.85 1.54 -27.23
N ASP A 21 -23.08 0.63 -27.83
CA ASP A 21 -21.63 0.67 -27.65
C ASP A 21 -21.22 2.12 -27.91
N GLU A 22 -21.06 2.90 -26.84
CA GLU A 22 -20.35 4.17 -26.90
C GLU A 22 -18.85 3.85 -27.04
N GLN A 23 -18.55 3.24 -28.18
CA GLN A 23 -17.24 3.20 -28.79
C GLN A 23 -16.77 4.64 -28.93
N ALA A 24 -15.76 4.95 -28.12
CA ALA A 24 -14.69 5.89 -28.41
C ALA A 24 -15.02 6.88 -29.52
N ALA A 25 -15.50 8.05 -29.11
CA ALA A 25 -15.67 9.19 -30.01
C ALA A 25 -14.41 9.35 -30.88
N PRO A 26 -14.54 9.42 -32.23
CA PRO A 26 -13.42 9.68 -33.09
C PRO A 26 -13.03 11.15 -32.88
N VAL A 27 -11.88 11.39 -32.25
CA VAL A 27 -11.26 12.72 -32.19
C VAL A 27 -10.78 13.14 -33.58
N ALA A 28 -11.72 13.62 -34.39
CA ALA A 28 -11.42 14.37 -35.60
C ALA A 28 -11.03 15.80 -35.22
N GLY A 29 -9.75 16.01 -34.94
CA GLY A 29 -9.14 17.30 -34.61
C GLY A 29 -7.77 17.47 -35.29
N LYS A 30 -7.82 17.68 -36.60
CA LYS A 30 -6.74 18.03 -37.52
C LYS A 30 -5.87 19.19 -37.01
N GLY A 31 -4.57 18.95 -36.84
CA GLY A 31 -3.56 19.98 -36.56
C GLY A 31 -2.49 19.52 -35.57
N SER A 32 -1.62 18.59 -35.98
CA SER A 32 -0.51 18.11 -35.16
C SER A 32 0.54 19.22 -34.97
N ASN A 33 0.30 20.12 -34.02
CA ASN A 33 1.37 20.91 -33.45
C ASN A 33 2.21 19.97 -32.60
N LYS A 34 3.10 19.22 -33.25
CA LYS A 34 4.05 18.31 -32.59
C LYS A 34 4.81 19.01 -31.46
N ALA A 35 5.00 20.33 -31.58
CA ALA A 35 5.50 21.19 -30.52
C ALA A 35 4.57 21.25 -29.29
N VAL A 36 3.26 21.45 -29.46
CA VAL A 36 2.29 21.47 -28.35
C VAL A 36 2.19 20.09 -27.70
N PHE A 37 2.15 19.03 -28.50
CA PHE A 37 2.16 17.66 -27.98
C PHE A 37 3.46 17.33 -27.22
N ALA A 38 4.62 17.76 -27.74
CA ALA A 38 5.90 17.62 -27.06
C ALA A 38 5.96 18.42 -25.76
N VAL A 39 5.40 19.65 -25.73
CA VAL A 39 5.30 20.46 -24.51
C VAL A 39 4.43 19.78 -23.46
N ILE A 40 3.29 19.21 -23.86
CA ILE A 40 2.42 18.44 -22.96
C ILE A 40 3.15 17.22 -22.40
N ILE A 41 3.87 16.47 -23.24
CA ILE A 41 4.67 15.33 -22.79
C ILE A 41 5.76 15.76 -21.81
N VAL A 42 6.49 16.83 -22.10
CA VAL A 42 7.54 17.34 -21.22
C VAL A 42 6.95 17.79 -19.88
N LEU A 43 5.81 18.47 -19.88
CA LEU A 43 5.09 18.85 -18.65
C LEU A 43 4.64 17.61 -17.86
N MET A 44 4.13 16.59 -18.54
CA MET A 44 3.71 15.34 -17.91
C MET A 44 4.90 14.61 -17.28
N LEU A 45 6.03 14.50 -17.99
CA LEU A 45 7.25 13.89 -17.48
C LEU A 45 7.82 14.68 -16.28
N ALA A 46 7.81 16.01 -16.35
CA ALA A 46 8.21 16.86 -15.23
C ALA A 46 7.29 16.66 -14.01
N PHE A 47 5.98 16.57 -14.23
CA PHE A 47 5.02 16.29 -13.16
C PHE A 47 5.26 14.92 -12.51
N GLN A 48 5.54 13.89 -13.30
CA GLN A 48 5.90 12.55 -12.78
C GLN A 48 7.20 12.56 -11.98
N ALA A 49 8.23 13.28 -12.43
CA ALA A 49 9.49 13.40 -11.70
C ALA A 49 9.30 14.15 -10.35
N VAL A 50 8.53 15.23 -10.34
CA VAL A 50 8.27 16.00 -9.11
C VAL A 50 7.40 15.21 -8.13
N SER A 51 6.33 14.57 -8.61
CA SER A 51 5.44 13.77 -7.76
C SER A 51 6.15 12.56 -7.17
N SER A 52 6.95 11.83 -7.95
CA SER A 52 7.75 10.70 -7.45
C SER A 52 8.77 11.12 -6.38
N TYR A 53 9.48 12.23 -6.60
CA TYR A 53 10.40 12.80 -5.59
C TYR A 53 9.67 13.16 -4.30
N PHE A 54 8.50 13.79 -4.41
CA PHE A 54 7.71 14.19 -3.25
C PHE A 54 7.21 12.98 -2.46
N ILE A 55 6.66 11.96 -3.14
CA ILE A 55 6.16 10.72 -2.54
C ILE A 55 7.28 10.00 -1.77
N VAL A 56 8.47 9.86 -2.38
CA VAL A 56 9.62 9.23 -1.72
C VAL A 56 10.01 10.04 -0.48
N LYS A 57 10.10 11.37 -0.59
CA LYS A 57 10.44 12.24 0.53
C LYS A 57 9.41 12.20 1.66
N THR A 58 8.11 12.15 1.35
CA THR A 58 7.05 12.16 2.37
C THR A 58 6.77 10.81 2.97
N LEU A 59 6.89 9.71 2.23
CA LEU A 59 6.54 8.38 2.75
C LEU A 59 7.75 7.60 3.26
N PHE A 60 8.91 7.71 2.60
CA PHE A 60 10.09 6.93 2.95
C PHE A 60 11.09 7.69 3.81
N PHE A 61 11.08 9.03 3.79
CA PHE A 61 11.96 9.86 4.64
C PHE A 61 11.22 10.55 5.81
N SER A 62 9.91 10.32 5.98
CA SER A 62 9.22 10.68 7.22
C SER A 62 9.74 9.79 8.34
N LYS A 63 10.60 10.37 9.18
CA LYS A 63 11.13 9.72 10.39
C LYS A 63 9.94 9.22 11.23
N PRO A 64 10.03 8.01 11.81
CA PRO A 64 9.01 7.53 12.74
C PRO A 64 8.78 8.57 13.84
N PRO A 65 7.55 8.72 14.37
CA PRO A 65 7.23 9.73 15.36
C PRO A 65 8.25 9.63 16.49
N ALA A 66 8.96 10.75 16.72
CA ALA A 66 9.98 10.83 17.75
C ALA A 66 9.34 10.45 19.08
N GLN A 67 9.68 9.26 19.57
CA GLN A 67 9.37 8.88 20.94
C GLN A 67 9.89 10.00 21.83
N THR A 68 8.98 10.60 22.59
CA THR A 68 9.26 11.71 23.49
C THR A 68 10.17 11.17 24.59
N THR A 69 11.48 11.23 24.35
CA THR A 69 12.47 10.79 25.32
C THR A 69 12.58 11.86 26.40
N VAL A 70 11.92 11.57 27.52
CA VAL A 70 12.19 12.23 28.81
C VAL A 70 13.70 12.20 29.02
N LYS A 71 14.34 13.37 29.01
CA LYS A 71 15.77 13.52 29.28
C LYS A 71 16.07 13.14 30.73
N LYS A 72 16.20 11.85 31.01
CA LYS A 72 16.96 11.39 32.17
C LYS A 72 18.42 11.34 31.75
N LYS A 73 19.26 12.18 32.36
CA LYS A 73 20.72 12.08 32.28
C LYS A 73 21.15 10.78 32.94
N THR A 74 20.95 9.66 32.27
CA THR A 74 21.57 8.40 32.62
C THR A 74 22.93 8.41 31.92
N LYS A 75 24.02 8.19 32.67
CA LYS A 75 25.35 7.97 32.13
C LYS A 75 25.22 7.08 30.89
N LYS A 76 25.66 7.54 29.72
CA LYS A 76 25.64 6.75 28.49
C LYS A 76 26.51 5.52 28.76
N GLN A 77 25.88 4.41 29.12
CA GLN A 77 26.55 3.12 29.02
C GLN A 77 26.86 2.93 27.53
N PRO A 78 28.05 2.40 27.18
CA PRO A 78 28.34 2.07 25.80
C PRO A 78 27.22 1.14 25.30
N ILE A 79 26.57 1.53 24.20
CA ILE A 79 25.51 0.72 23.60
C ILE A 79 26.12 -0.63 23.21
N GLY A 80 25.55 -1.72 23.71
CA GLY A 80 26.01 -3.07 23.39
C GLY A 80 25.75 -3.44 21.92
N GLU A 81 26.29 -4.59 21.51
CA GLU A 81 25.94 -5.22 20.24
C GLU A 81 24.51 -5.75 20.30
N ILE A 82 23.74 -5.58 19.23
CA ILE A 82 22.34 -6.03 19.16
C ILE A 82 22.26 -7.24 18.22
N TYR A 83 21.86 -8.38 18.77
CA TYR A 83 21.46 -9.55 17.99
C TYR A 83 19.98 -9.44 17.62
N GLN A 84 19.69 -9.35 16.32
CA GLN A 84 18.31 -9.27 15.82
C GLN A 84 17.76 -10.68 15.58
N LEU A 85 16.66 -11.02 16.24
CA LEU A 85 15.90 -12.23 15.99
C LEU A 85 14.81 -11.94 14.94
N PRO A 86 14.83 -12.60 13.77
CA PRO A 86 13.85 -12.34 12.71
C PRO A 86 12.44 -12.81 13.07
N GLY A 87 11.48 -11.88 12.99
CA GLY A 87 10.04 -12.07 12.84
C GLY A 87 9.43 -13.31 13.51
N LEU A 88 8.96 -13.15 14.75
CA LEU A 88 8.10 -14.12 15.42
C LEU A 88 6.64 -13.83 15.07
N ILE A 89 5.99 -14.81 14.45
CA ILE A 89 4.57 -14.74 14.11
C ILE A 89 3.79 -15.49 15.17
N VAL A 90 3.01 -14.77 15.98
CA VAL A 90 2.27 -15.35 17.11
C VAL A 90 0.77 -15.11 16.97
N ASN A 91 -0.02 -16.06 17.48
CA ASN A 91 -1.46 -15.96 17.54
C ASN A 91 -1.90 -15.53 18.95
N PRO A 92 -2.22 -14.24 19.18
CA PRO A 92 -2.59 -13.77 20.50
C PRO A 92 -3.89 -14.41 21.00
N THR A 93 -3.96 -14.63 22.31
CA THR A 93 -5.15 -15.16 22.97
C THR A 93 -6.38 -14.27 22.69
N GLY A 94 -7.53 -14.91 22.45
CA GLY A 94 -8.79 -14.20 22.17
C GLY A 94 -8.97 -13.78 20.70
N SER A 95 -7.96 -13.95 19.84
CA SER A 95 -8.08 -13.64 18.41
C SER A 95 -8.92 -14.65 17.62
N ARG A 96 -9.08 -15.88 18.13
CA ARG A 96 -9.68 -17.04 17.40
C ARG A 96 -9.03 -17.27 16.02
N GLY A 97 -7.75 -16.90 15.85
CA GLY A 97 -7.02 -17.01 14.59
C GLY A 97 -7.30 -15.89 13.57
N THR A 98 -8.06 -14.86 13.95
CA THR A 98 -8.40 -13.74 13.05
C THR A 98 -7.40 -12.59 13.08
N LYS A 99 -6.52 -12.58 14.10
CA LYS A 99 -5.45 -11.59 14.27
C LYS A 99 -4.16 -12.33 14.51
N VAL A 100 -3.10 -11.85 13.87
CA VAL A 100 -1.75 -12.38 13.97
C VAL A 100 -0.83 -11.22 14.30
N LEU A 101 0.14 -11.44 15.19
CA LEU A 101 1.15 -10.46 15.55
C LEU A 101 2.49 -10.89 14.96
N LEU A 102 3.14 -9.97 14.24
CA LEU A 102 4.54 -10.07 13.87
C LEU A 102 5.36 -9.29 14.90
N VAL A 103 6.32 -9.96 15.53
CA VAL A 103 7.18 -9.40 16.57
C VAL A 103 8.64 -9.54 16.13
N ASP A 104 9.32 -8.41 15.99
CA ASP A 104 10.77 -8.36 15.80
C ASP A 104 11.46 -8.10 17.15
N LEU A 105 12.37 -8.99 17.54
CA LEU A 105 13.05 -8.93 18.84
C LEU A 105 14.54 -8.64 18.65
N GLY A 106 15.08 -7.68 19.41
CA GLY A 106 16.51 -7.38 19.46
C GLY A 106 17.06 -7.64 20.85
N LEU A 107 18.10 -8.46 20.96
CA LEU A 107 18.79 -8.79 22.20
C LEU A 107 20.11 -8.00 22.28
N GLU A 108 20.24 -7.10 23.25
CA GLU A 108 21.46 -6.33 23.48
C GLU A 108 22.44 -7.09 24.39
N THR A 109 23.70 -7.16 23.98
CA THR A 109 24.79 -7.73 24.79
C THR A 109 26.05 -6.89 24.70
N HIS A 110 26.80 -6.83 25.80
CA HIS A 110 28.09 -6.14 25.88
C HIS A 110 29.28 -7.07 25.62
N ASN A 111 29.01 -8.36 25.39
CA ASN A 111 30.03 -9.40 25.23
C ASN A 111 29.89 -10.10 23.88
N SER A 112 30.92 -9.96 23.04
CA SER A 112 30.96 -10.58 21.72
C SER A 112 30.93 -12.11 21.74
N LYS A 113 31.35 -12.77 22.83
CA LYS A 113 31.20 -14.22 22.98
C LYS A 113 29.73 -14.64 23.11
N VAL A 114 28.92 -13.81 23.78
CA VAL A 114 27.49 -14.05 23.93
C VAL A 114 26.77 -13.89 22.58
N MET A 115 27.24 -13.01 21.70
CA MET A 115 26.69 -12.91 20.34
C MET A 115 26.81 -14.23 19.57
N VAL A 116 27.96 -14.91 19.67
CA VAL A 116 28.17 -16.21 19.03
C VAL A 116 27.27 -17.28 19.64
N GLU A 117 27.07 -17.25 20.96
CA GLU A 117 26.15 -18.16 21.65
C GLU A 117 24.69 -17.92 21.25
N LEU A 118 24.27 -16.66 21.18
CA LEU A 118 22.92 -16.26 20.75
C LEU A 118 22.63 -16.77 19.33
N GLN A 119 23.60 -16.64 18.43
CA GLN A 119 23.48 -17.16 17.07
C GLN A 119 23.42 -18.71 17.05
N ALA A 120 24.26 -19.39 17.84
CA ALA A 120 24.28 -20.85 17.88
C ALA A 120 23.01 -21.45 18.51
N ARG A 121 22.39 -20.71 19.44
CA ARG A 121 21.18 -21.13 20.17
C ARG A 121 19.90 -20.49 19.66
N GLU A 122 19.94 -19.85 18.49
CA GLU A 122 18.76 -19.20 17.88
C GLU A 122 17.51 -20.10 17.89
N PRO A 123 17.58 -21.41 17.53
CA PRO A 123 16.40 -22.27 17.56
C PRO A 123 15.79 -22.42 18.96
N GLN A 124 16.62 -22.51 20.00
CA GLN A 124 16.17 -22.63 21.38
C GLN A 124 15.54 -21.32 21.87
N ILE A 125 16.11 -20.18 21.47
CA ILE A 125 15.61 -18.85 21.84
C ILE A 125 14.27 -18.57 21.16
N ARG A 126 14.02 -19.09 19.95
CA ARG A 126 12.73 -18.97 19.25
C ARG A 126 11.61 -19.81 19.88
N ASP A 127 11.98 -20.94 20.48
CA ASP A 127 11.03 -21.93 21.00
C ASP A 127 10.65 -21.71 22.48
N ASN A 128 11.52 -21.02 23.26
CA ASN A 128 11.24 -20.65 24.66
C ASN A 128 10.17 -19.56 24.79
#